data_AF-A0A2D7VQI6-F1
#
_entry.id   AF-A0A2D7VQI6-F1
#
_cell.length_a   1.000
_cell.length_b   1.000
_cell.length_c   1.000
_cell.angle_alpha   90.00
_cell.angle_beta   90.00
_cell.angle_gamma   90.00
#
_symmetry.space_group_name_H-M   'P 1'
#
loop_
_entity.id
_entity.type
_entity.pdbx_description
1 polymer ?
#
loop_
_entity_poly.entity_id
_entity_poly.type
_entity_poly.pdbx_seq_one_letter_code
_entity_poly.pdbx_strand_id
1 'polypeptide(L)'
;MKTTENTSYARAQKRVDDIKKFYRHLQVYIIINVLLLLLKANIMSLVRGGNFTDLHFERWLDLNVYGTAIVWGVGLLIHGLYVFQYKFKFFKNWEQRKINEFMNQEDENQF
;
A
#
# COMPACT_ATOMS: atom_id res chain seq x y z
N MET A 1 11.36 3.47 -37.79
CA MET A 1 9.98 3.01 -37.50
C MET A 1 9.49 3.82 -36.31
N LYS A 2 8.55 4.77 -36.50
CA LYS A 2 8.09 5.68 -35.44
C LYS A 2 7.18 4.92 -34.47
N THR A 3 7.69 4.45 -33.33
CA THR A 3 6.89 3.87 -32.24
C THR A 3 6.28 4.97 -31.37
N THR A 4 5.46 5.82 -31.98
CA THR A 4 4.66 6.85 -31.27
C THR A 4 3.23 6.38 -31.00
N GLU A 5 3.03 5.08 -30.78
CA GLU A 5 1.78 4.47 -30.26
C GLU A 5 1.70 4.60 -28.72
N ASN A 6 2.26 5.69 -28.17
CA ASN A 6 2.13 6.04 -26.76
C ASN A 6 0.81 6.82 -26.58
N THR A 7 -0.30 6.19 -26.98
CA THR A 7 -1.62 6.81 -27.02
C THR A 7 -2.17 7.01 -25.60
N SER A 8 -2.99 8.05 -25.40
CA SER A 8 -3.65 8.30 -24.11
C SER A 8 -4.45 7.07 -23.62
N TYR A 9 -4.92 6.26 -24.56
CA TYR A 9 -5.61 4.99 -24.34
C TYR A 9 -4.71 3.95 -23.64
N ALA A 10 -3.49 3.70 -24.13
CA ALA A 10 -2.56 2.75 -23.52
C ALA A 10 -2.19 3.15 -22.06
N ARG A 11 -2.03 4.46 -21.81
CA ARG A 11 -1.82 4.98 -20.45
C ARG A 11 -3.05 4.80 -19.56
N ALA A 12 -4.25 5.01 -20.09
CA ALA A 12 -5.49 4.78 -19.35
C ALA A 12 -5.68 3.29 -19.02
N GLN A 13 -5.39 2.40 -19.97
CA GLN A 13 -5.48 0.95 -19.79
C GLN A 13 -4.52 0.44 -18.71
N LYS A 14 -3.24 0.86 -18.77
CA LYS A 14 -2.25 0.51 -17.74
C LYS A 14 -2.69 0.93 -16.34
N ARG A 15 -3.28 2.12 -16.19
CA ARG A 15 -3.81 2.62 -14.92
C ARG A 15 -4.94 1.73 -14.38
N VAL A 16 -5.88 1.33 -15.24
CA VAL A 16 -6.97 0.43 -14.84
C VAL A 16 -6.42 -0.91 -14.37
N ASP A 17 -5.42 -1.45 -15.06
CA ASP A 17 -4.79 -2.71 -14.66
C ASP A 17 -4.02 -2.59 -13.34
N ASP A 18 -3.30 -1.51 -13.11
CA ASP A 18 -2.60 -1.26 -11.85
C ASP A 18 -3.58 -1.10 -10.67
N ILE A 19 -4.70 -0.41 -10.89
CA ILE A 19 -5.80 -0.32 -9.91
C ILE A 19 -6.39 -1.70 -9.61
N LYS A 20 -6.66 -2.52 -10.63
CA LYS A 20 -7.16 -3.90 -10.45
C LYS A 20 -6.19 -4.76 -9.64
N LYS A 21 -4.88 -4.67 -9.94
CA LYS A 21 -3.84 -5.38 -9.19
C LYS A 21 -3.79 -4.94 -7.73
N PHE A 22 -3.90 -3.64 -7.47
CA PHE A 22 -3.99 -3.11 -6.11
C PHE A 22 -5.19 -3.67 -5.36
N TYR A 23 -6.39 -3.67 -5.96
CA TYR A 23 -7.59 -4.23 -5.31
C TYR A 23 -7.44 -5.71 -5.01
N ARG A 24 -6.82 -6.50 -5.90
CA ARG A 24 -6.54 -7.91 -5.63
C ARG A 24 -5.60 -8.08 -4.43
N HIS A 25 -4.55 -7.27 -4.35
CA HIS A 25 -3.62 -7.30 -3.22
C HIS A 25 -4.32 -6.87 -1.91
N LEU A 26 -5.13 -5.81 -1.94
CA LEU A 26 -5.93 -5.35 -0.81
C LEU A 26 -6.94 -6.42 -0.35
N GLN A 27 -7.61 -7.10 -1.27
CA GLN A 27 -8.53 -8.20 -0.96
C GLN A 27 -7.81 -9.33 -0.23
N VAL A 28 -6.68 -9.80 -0.76
CA VAL A 28 -5.87 -10.86 -0.14
C VAL A 28 -5.39 -10.42 1.26
N TYR A 29 -4.93 -9.18 1.39
CA TYR A 29 -4.53 -8.61 2.68
C TYR A 29 -5.69 -8.64 3.69
N ILE A 30 -6.88 -8.19 3.33
CA ILE A 30 -8.05 -8.20 4.24
C ILE A 30 -8.42 -9.64 4.62
N ILE A 31 -8.52 -10.55 3.65
CA ILE A 31 -8.90 -11.95 3.90
C ILE A 31 -7.93 -12.62 4.87
N ILE A 32 -6.62 -12.49 4.63
CA ILE A 32 -5.59 -13.10 5.48
C ILE A 32 -5.62 -12.51 6.89
N ASN A 33 -5.71 -11.18 7.02
CA ASN A 33 -5.75 -10.54 8.33
C ASN A 33 -7.00 -10.92 9.13
N VAL A 34 -8.16 -10.99 8.49
CA VAL A 34 -9.40 -11.47 9.13
C VAL A 34 -9.27 -12.93 9.56
N LEU A 35 -8.72 -13.79 8.70
CA LEU A 35 -8.49 -15.20 9.02
C LEU A 35 -7.53 -15.36 10.20
N LEU A 36 -6.45 -14.59 10.26
CA LEU A 36 -5.50 -14.59 11.39
C LEU A 36 -6.16 -14.15 12.70
N LEU A 37 -6.99 -13.10 12.65
CA LEU A 37 -7.74 -12.65 13.84
C LEU A 37 -8.77 -13.68 14.32
N LEU A 38 -9.46 -14.34 13.40
CA LEU A 38 -10.40 -15.43 13.74
C LEU A 38 -9.68 -16.64 14.31
N LEU A 39 -8.54 -17.03 13.72
CA LEU A 39 -7.71 -18.12 14.23
C LEU A 39 -7.22 -17.82 15.63
N LYS A 40 -6.69 -16.61 15.86
CA LYS A 40 -6.29 -16.13 17.20
C LYS A 40 -7.46 -16.22 18.19
N ALA A 41 -8.64 -15.72 17.82
CA ALA A 41 -9.81 -15.72 18.70
C ALA A 41 -10.26 -17.15 19.07
N ASN A 42 -10.25 -18.08 18.11
CA ASN A 42 -10.56 -19.49 18.36
C ASN A 42 -9.52 -20.15 19.27
N ILE A 43 -8.22 -19.96 19.01
CA ILE A 43 -7.14 -20.51 19.83
C ILE A 43 -7.23 -19.96 21.27
N MET A 44 -7.42 -18.66 21.43
CA MET A 44 -7.55 -18.03 22.75
C MET A 44 -8.78 -18.55 23.52
N SER A 45 -9.88 -18.81 22.83
CA SER A 45 -11.08 -19.43 23.43
C SER A 45 -10.80 -20.84 23.97
N LEU A 46 -10.09 -21.67 23.19
CA LEU A 46 -9.72 -23.04 23.60
C LEU A 46 -8.70 -23.05 24.74
N VAL A 47 -7.70 -22.17 24.69
CA VAL A 47 -6.62 -22.09 25.69
C VAL A 47 -7.13 -21.57 27.04
N ARG A 48 -8.03 -20.58 27.05
CA ARG A 48 -8.68 -20.10 28.29
C ARG A 48 -9.55 -21.17 28.96
N GLY A 49 -10.10 -22.11 28.19
CA GLY A 49 -10.90 -23.22 28.71
C GLY A 49 -10.07 -24.28 29.45
N GLY A 50 -8.75 -24.31 29.26
CA GLY A 50 -7.89 -25.35 29.82
C GLY A 50 -6.62 -24.81 30.46
N ASN A 51 -6.71 -23.95 31.48
CA ASN A 51 -5.67 -23.57 32.49
C ASN A 51 -4.20 -23.36 32.05
N PHE A 52 -3.87 -23.34 30.75
CA PHE A 52 -2.54 -23.19 30.19
C PHE A 52 -2.41 -21.78 29.60
N THR A 53 -2.35 -20.77 30.47
CA THR A 53 -2.06 -19.39 30.04
C THR A 53 -0.55 -19.17 30.05
N ASP A 54 0.13 -19.64 29.00
CA ASP A 54 1.52 -19.22 28.77
C ASP A 54 1.52 -17.78 28.22
N LEU A 55 1.76 -16.83 29.12
CA LEU A 55 1.85 -15.39 28.82
C LEU A 55 2.90 -15.07 27.74
N HIS A 56 3.93 -15.91 27.58
CA HIS A 56 4.94 -15.73 26.54
C HIS A 56 4.39 -16.07 25.16
N PHE A 57 3.59 -17.14 25.06
CA PHE A 57 2.98 -17.57 23.80
C PHE A 57 1.93 -16.57 23.29
N GLU A 58 1.06 -16.05 24.17
CA GLU A 58 0.07 -15.04 23.77
C GLU A 58 0.74 -13.77 23.23
N ARG A 59 1.78 -13.29 23.94
CA ARG A 59 2.48 -12.06 23.56
C ARG A 59 3.29 -12.24 22.28
N TRP A 60 3.88 -13.41 22.06
CA TRP A 60 4.51 -13.75 20.78
C TRP A 60 3.50 -13.78 19.64
N LEU A 61 2.34 -14.42 19.82
CA LEU A 61 1.26 -14.44 18.82
C LEU A 61 0.76 -13.03 18.48
N ASP A 62 0.51 -12.19 19.48
CA ASP A 62 0.06 -10.81 19.27
C ASP A 62 1.08 -10.00 18.47
N LEU A 63 2.36 -10.06 18.85
CA LEU A 63 3.42 -9.34 18.13
C LEU A 63 3.55 -9.79 16.68
N ASN A 64 3.40 -11.08 16.41
CA ASN A 64 3.47 -11.60 15.04
C ASN A 64 2.22 -11.21 14.23
N VAL A 65 1.02 -11.38 14.77
CA VAL A 65 -0.23 -11.07 14.05
C VAL A 65 -0.35 -9.57 13.79
N TYR A 66 -0.22 -8.74 14.83
CA TYR A 66 -0.32 -7.29 14.68
C TYR A 66 0.90 -6.70 13.98
N GLY A 67 2.10 -7.17 14.28
CA GLY A 67 3.33 -6.68 13.64
C GLY A 67 3.33 -6.96 12.14
N THR A 68 2.97 -8.17 11.72
CA THR A 68 2.88 -8.53 10.29
C THR A 68 1.80 -7.71 9.60
N ALA A 69 0.62 -7.56 10.23
CA ALA A 69 -0.47 -6.74 9.71
C ALA A 69 -0.03 -5.28 9.50
N ILE A 70 0.67 -4.68 10.47
CA ILE A 70 1.14 -3.30 10.39
C ILE A 70 2.18 -3.14 9.28
N VAL A 71 3.20 -3.99 9.21
CA VAL A 71 4.25 -3.91 8.19
C VAL A 71 3.67 -4.07 6.79
N TRP A 72 2.80 -5.06 6.59
CA TRP A 72 2.12 -5.27 5.31
C TRP A 72 1.14 -4.14 5.00
N GLY A 73 0.47 -3.61 6.01
CA GLY A 73 -0.40 -2.45 5.89
C GLY A 73 0.35 -1.20 5.42
N VAL A 74 1.54 -0.94 5.94
CA VAL A 74 2.41 0.17 5.47
C VAL A 74 2.81 -0.04 4.01
N GLY A 75 3.25 -1.25 3.64
CA GLY A 75 3.58 -1.56 2.24
C GLY A 75 2.37 -1.38 1.30
N LEU A 76 1.19 -1.79 1.74
CA LEU A 76 -0.06 -1.62 1.02
C LEU A 76 -0.43 -0.13 0.88
N LEU A 77 -0.27 0.67 1.93
CA LEU A 77 -0.49 2.12 1.88
C LEU A 77 0.44 2.80 0.88
N ILE A 78 1.73 2.47 0.87
CA ILE A 78 2.70 2.99 -0.09
C ILE A 78 2.31 2.61 -1.52
N HIS A 79 1.96 1.34 -1.76
CA HIS A 79 1.51 0.88 -3.07
C HIS A 79 0.21 1.58 -3.51
N GLY A 80 -0.72 1.81 -2.59
CA GLY A 80 -1.94 2.58 -2.84
C GLY A 80 -1.62 4.02 -3.24
N LEU A 81 -0.76 4.71 -2.50
CA LEU A 81 -0.31 6.07 -2.86
C LEU A 81 0.31 6.10 -4.26
N TYR A 82 1.12 5.10 -4.62
CA TYR A 82 1.71 4.99 -5.95
C TYR A 82 0.64 4.77 -7.04
N VAL A 83 -0.31 3.86 -6.84
CA VAL A 83 -1.35 3.56 -7.84
C VAL A 83 -2.33 4.73 -8.00
N PHE A 84 -2.64 5.44 -6.92
CA PHE A 84 -3.59 6.56 -6.90
C PHE A 84 -2.95 7.96 -7.01
N GLN A 85 -1.64 8.06 -7.23
CA GLN A 85 -0.93 9.34 -7.33
C GLN A 85 -1.62 10.33 -8.30
N TYR A 86 -2.18 9.82 -9.41
CA TYR A 86 -2.85 10.63 -10.43
C TYR A 86 -4.25 11.15 -10.03
N LYS A 87 -4.89 10.55 -9.02
CA LYS A 87 -6.17 11.01 -8.47
C LYS A 87 -5.98 12.17 -7.49
N PHE A 88 -4.82 12.27 -6.86
CA PHE A 88 -4.50 13.34 -5.93
C PHE A 88 -3.99 14.58 -6.67
N LYS A 89 -4.88 15.55 -6.91
CA LYS A 89 -4.52 16.87 -7.50
C LYS A 89 -3.37 17.56 -6.76
N PHE A 90 -3.21 17.30 -5.47
CA PHE A 90 -2.12 17.83 -4.65
C PHE A 90 -0.73 17.41 -5.17
N PHE A 91 -0.54 16.13 -5.53
CA PHE A 91 0.74 15.64 -6.05
C PHE A 91 1.09 16.29 -7.38
N LYS A 92 0.11 16.39 -8.29
CA LYS A 92 0.28 17.04 -9.58
C LYS A 92 0.65 18.53 -9.43
N ASN A 93 0.01 19.24 -8.51
CA ASN A 93 0.32 20.64 -8.25
C ASN A 93 1.71 20.83 -7.62
N TRP A 94 2.12 19.93 -6.72
CA TRP A 94 3.45 19.95 -6.13
C TRP A 94 4.56 19.68 -7.17
N GLU A 95 4.35 18.67 -8.02
CA GLU A 95 5.27 18.33 -9.12
C GLU A 95 5.42 19.50 -10.09
N GLN A 96 4.30 20.11 -10.51
CA GLN A 96 4.31 21.28 -11.39
C GLN A 96 5.05 22.47 -10.76
N ARG A 97 4.87 22.71 -9.46
CA ARG A 97 5.57 23.78 -8.75
C ARG A 97 7.08 23.53 -8.72
N LYS A 98 7.51 22.29 -8.46
CA LYS A 98 8.92 21.95 -8.42
C LYS A 98 9.59 22.05 -9.80
N ILE A 99 8.91 21.63 -10.87
CA ILE A 99 9.40 21.82 -12.23
C ILE A 99 9.59 23.30 -12.53
N ASN A 100 8.63 24.17 -12.17
CA ASN A 100 8.79 25.61 -12.36
C ASN A 100 9.95 26.19 -11.53
N GLU A 101 10.16 25.73 -10.29
CA GLU A 101 11.32 26.16 -9.48
C GLU A 101 12.66 25.78 -10.12
N PHE A 102 12.79 24.57 -10.69
CA PHE A 102 14.01 24.15 -11.37
C PHE A 102 14.26 24.93 -12.66
N MET A 103 13.23 25.15 -13.49
CA MET A 103 13.35 25.94 -14.72
C MET A 103 13.79 27.37 -14.43
N ASN A 104 13.20 28.00 -13.40
CA ASN A 104 13.59 29.35 -13.00
C ASN A 104 15.02 29.42 -12.46
N GLN A 105 15.49 28.38 -11.75
CA GLN A 105 16.87 28.31 -11.27
C GLN A 105 17.89 28.07 -12.40
N GLU A 106 17.52 27.34 -13.45
CA GLU A 106 18.38 27.18 -14.64
C GLU A 106 18.49 28.50 -15.41
N ASP A 107 17.38 29.21 -15.61
CA ASP A 107 17.37 30.52 -16.27
C ASP A 107 18.17 31.57 -15.49
N GLU A 108 18.09 31.57 -14.16
CA GLU A 108 18.81 32.52 -13.29
C GLU A 108 20.32 32.22 -13.19
N ASN A 109 20.75 30.96 -13.38
CA ASN A 109 22.17 30.56 -13.40
C ASN A 109 22.82 30.67 -14.79
N GLN A 110 22.07 31.03 -15.85
CA GLN A 110 22.58 31.26 -17.20
C GLN A 110 22.87 32.75 -17.52
N PHE A 111 22.70 33.65 -16.54
CA PHE A 111 23.14 35.06 -16.59
C PHE A 111 24.25 35.32 -15.56
#